data_AF-A0A942FT60-F1
#
_entry.id   AF-A0A942FT60-F1
#
_cell.length_a   1.000
_cell.length_b   1.000
_cell.length_c   1.000
_cell.angle_alpha   90.00
_cell.angle_beta   90.00
_cell.angle_gamma   90.00
#
_symmetry.space_group_name_H-M   'P 1'
#
loop_
_entity.id
_entity.type
_entity.pdbx_description
1 polymer ?
#
loop_
_entity_poly.entity_id
_entity_poly.type
_entity_poly.pdbx_seq_one_letter_code
_entity_poly.pdbx_strand_id
1 'polypeptide(L)'
;MLDNIQVRSPASETSRDVPNERPMRSLWIGQHRIIEGDCESALDLLEAGSVDVVVTSPPYNLGIKYSQYEDSLEIDKYLEWMERIATKLENCLSADGSIFLNVSGSSANPWIAMDVANVFRKSFCLQNNITWVKS
;
A
#
# COMPACT_ATOMS: atom_id res chain seq x y z
N MET A 1 6.35 7.02 32.01
CA MET A 1 7.13 8.04 31.28
C MET A 1 6.69 7.94 29.83
N LEU A 2 6.04 8.97 29.31
CA LEU A 2 5.64 9.03 27.90
C LEU A 2 6.65 9.95 27.22
N ASP A 3 7.51 9.40 26.37
CA ASP A 3 8.44 10.19 25.58
C ASP A 3 7.68 10.78 24.38
N ASN A 4 7.49 12.10 24.41
CA ASN A 4 7.00 12.88 23.29
C ASN A 4 8.08 12.92 22.20
N ILE A 5 7.90 12.16 21.13
CA ILE A 5 8.75 12.27 19.94
C ILE A 5 8.40 13.58 19.23
N GLN A 6 9.35 14.53 19.25
CA GLN A 6 9.31 15.76 18.47
C GLN A 6 9.84 15.49 17.05
N VAL A 7 8.98 15.65 16.05
CA VAL A 7 9.39 15.66 14.64
C VAL A 7 9.98 17.04 14.32
N ARG A 8 11.25 17.10 13.92
CA ARG A 8 11.88 18.32 13.39
C ARG A 8 11.64 18.41 11.87
N SER A 9 11.09 19.53 11.40
CA SER A 9 10.97 19.84 9.97
C SER A 9 12.30 20.39 9.41
N PRO A 10 12.75 20.00 8.20
CA PRO A 10 13.77 20.73 7.48
C PRO A 10 13.20 22.00 6.85
N ALA A 11 14.07 23.00 6.66
CA ALA A 11 13.75 24.28 6.05
C ALA A 11 13.45 24.17 4.54
N SER A 12 12.63 25.10 4.08
CA SER A 12 11.98 25.19 2.77
C SER A 12 12.92 25.50 1.59
N GLU A 13 12.63 24.90 0.43
CA GLU A 13 12.82 25.52 -0.90
C GLU A 13 11.86 24.90 -1.94
N THR A 14 11.46 25.72 -2.92
CA THR A 14 10.22 25.70 -3.71
C THR A 14 10.26 24.88 -5.02
N SER A 15 9.19 24.12 -5.34
CA SER A 15 8.76 23.78 -6.71
C SER A 15 7.33 23.20 -6.71
N ARG A 16 6.58 23.37 -7.81
CA ARG A 16 5.12 23.21 -7.91
C ARG A 16 4.66 21.74 -7.95
N ASP A 17 3.42 21.53 -7.49
CA ASP A 17 2.56 20.34 -7.53
C ASP A 17 2.90 19.19 -6.56
N VAL A 18 2.63 19.40 -5.27
CA VAL A 18 2.38 18.31 -4.30
C VAL A 18 0.93 18.45 -3.82
N PRO A 19 0.05 17.44 -4.03
CA PRO A 19 -1.29 17.45 -3.45
C PRO A 19 -1.15 17.55 -1.93
N ASN A 20 -1.64 18.66 -1.37
CA ASN A 20 -1.71 19.01 0.06
C ASN A 20 -1.52 17.80 1.02
N GLU A 21 -0.28 17.46 1.35
CA GLU A 21 0.02 16.30 2.20
C GLU A 21 -0.48 16.61 3.60
N ARG A 22 -1.59 15.97 3.99
CA ARG A 22 -2.05 16.04 5.36
C ARG A 22 -0.99 15.36 6.24
N PRO A 23 -0.64 15.95 7.39
CA PRO A 23 0.33 15.34 8.27
C PRO A 23 -0.17 13.95 8.68
N MET A 24 0.70 12.95 8.58
CA MET A 24 0.40 11.60 8.99
C MET A 24 0.08 11.56 10.49
N ARG A 25 -0.98 10.85 10.86
CA ARG A 25 -1.44 10.75 12.26
C ARG A 25 -1.42 9.30 12.70
N SER A 26 -0.93 9.06 13.91
CA SER A 26 -0.98 7.75 14.55
C SER A 26 -1.86 7.82 15.78
N LEU A 27 -2.85 6.93 15.85
CA LEU A 27 -3.74 6.76 17.00
C LEU A 27 -3.58 5.34 17.55
N TRP A 28 -3.52 5.22 18.87
CA TRP A 28 -3.54 3.93 19.55
C TRP A 28 -4.93 3.67 20.16
N ILE A 29 -5.47 2.47 19.91
CA ILE A 29 -6.72 1.98 20.51
C ILE A 29 -6.45 0.60 21.09
N GLY A 30 -6.23 0.54 22.41
CA GLY A 30 -5.78 -0.70 23.06
C GLY A 30 -4.44 -1.16 22.49
N GLN A 31 -4.40 -2.37 21.94
CA GLN A 31 -3.20 -2.94 21.28
C GLN A 31 -3.09 -2.56 19.80
N HIS A 32 -4.05 -1.82 19.25
CA HIS A 32 -4.11 -1.50 17.83
C HIS A 32 -3.55 -0.11 17.55
N ARG A 33 -2.70 -0.01 16.51
CA ARG A 33 -2.24 1.27 15.97
C ARG A 33 -2.94 1.55 14.65
N ILE A 34 -3.60 2.70 14.55
CA ILE A 34 -4.24 3.20 13.33
C ILE A 34 -3.39 4.36 12.80
N ILE A 35 -2.98 4.27 11.54
CA ILE A 35 -2.23 5.33 10.86
C ILE A 35 -3.14 5.95 9.79
N GLU A 36 -3.45 7.23 9.93
CA GLU A 36 -4.13 8.02 8.90
C GLU A 36 -3.06 8.72 8.05
N GLY A 37 -2.95 8.33 6.78
CA GLY A 37 -1.98 8.89 5.85
C GLY A 37 -1.90 8.09 4.55
N ASP A 38 -1.00 8.50 3.67
CA ASP A 38 -0.62 7.72 2.49
C ASP A 38 0.05 6.41 2.93
N CYS A 39 -0.39 5.29 2.34
CA CYS A 39 0.08 3.97 2.77
C CYS A 39 1.53 3.71 2.36
N GLU A 40 1.99 4.24 1.22
CA GLU A 40 3.36 4.09 0.76
C GLU A 40 4.34 4.73 1.75
N SER A 41 3.96 5.89 2.29
CA SER A 41 4.67 6.61 3.34
C SER A 41 4.53 5.96 4.73
N ALA A 42 3.34 5.43 5.06
CA ALA A 42 3.09 4.77 6.33
C ALA A 42 3.89 3.47 6.49
N LEU A 43 4.13 2.73 5.40
CA LEU A 43 4.96 1.52 5.41
C LEU A 43 6.41 1.80 5.82
N ASP A 44 6.94 3.00 5.53
CA ASP A 44 8.30 3.38 5.93
C ASP A 44 8.44 3.59 7.44
N LEU A 45 7.33 3.70 8.17
CA LEU A 45 7.33 3.78 9.64
C LEU A 45 7.39 2.41 10.32
N LEU A 46 7.27 1.32 9.56
CA LEU A 46 7.31 -0.03 10.12
C LEU A 46 8.75 -0.50 10.22
N GLU A 47 9.09 -1.12 11.35
CA GLU A 47 10.39 -1.74 11.52
C GLU A 47 10.53 -2.93 10.55
N ALA A 48 11.73 -3.15 10.02
CA ALA A 48 11.97 -4.27 9.13
C ALA A 48 11.71 -5.59 9.86
N GLY A 49 11.03 -6.54 9.20
CA GLY A 49 10.70 -7.82 9.81
C GLY A 49 9.66 -7.81 10.94
N SER A 50 8.97 -6.68 11.17
CA SER A 50 8.04 -6.52 12.30
C SER A 50 6.61 -6.99 12.04
N VAL A 51 6.28 -7.38 10.81
CA VAL A 51 4.92 -7.78 10.41
C VAL A 51 4.88 -9.25 10.02
N ASP A 52 4.02 -10.03 10.66
CA ASP A 52 3.84 -11.44 10.31
C ASP A 52 2.85 -11.63 9.15
N VAL A 53 1.80 -10.81 9.07
CA VAL A 53 0.75 -10.95 8.06
C VAL A 53 0.31 -9.59 7.55
N VAL A 54 0.24 -9.47 6.23
CA VAL A 54 -0.40 -8.34 5.54
C VAL A 54 -1.66 -8.84 4.84
N VAL A 55 -2.77 -8.13 5.02
CA VAL A 55 -4.01 -8.35 4.27
C VAL A 55 -4.39 -7.03 3.63
N THR A 56 -4.52 -7.00 2.30
CA THR A 56 -4.78 -5.75 1.57
C THR A 56 -5.63 -5.95 0.32
N SER A 57 -6.35 -4.90 -0.05
CA SER A 57 -7.13 -4.77 -1.28
C SER A 57 -6.86 -3.39 -1.88
N PRO A 58 -5.75 -3.21 -2.60
CA PRO A 58 -5.39 -1.92 -3.19
C PRO A 58 -6.47 -1.49 -4.20
N PRO A 59 -6.54 -0.20 -4.59
CA PRO A 59 -7.38 0.21 -5.72
C PRO A 59 -7.02 -0.60 -6.97
N TYR A 60 -8.04 -0.98 -7.75
CA TYR A 60 -7.91 -1.92 -8.87
C TYR A 60 -7.69 -1.22 -10.22
N ASN A 61 -7.53 0.11 -10.23
CA ASN A 61 -7.41 0.93 -11.43
C ASN A 61 -8.59 0.72 -12.39
N LEU A 62 -9.81 0.71 -11.86
CA LEU A 62 -11.05 0.38 -12.57
C LEU A 62 -11.84 1.61 -13.04
N GLY A 63 -11.27 2.81 -12.89
CA GLY A 63 -11.93 4.07 -13.19
C GLY A 63 -13.02 4.44 -12.18
N ILE A 64 -12.98 3.87 -10.97
CA ILE A 64 -13.96 4.20 -9.93
C ILE A 64 -13.68 5.60 -9.41
N LYS A 65 -14.67 6.49 -9.48
CA LYS A 65 -14.57 7.83 -8.90
C LYS A 65 -14.58 7.76 -7.37
N TYR A 66 -13.42 7.58 -6.76
CA TYR A 66 -13.24 7.89 -5.35
C TYR A 66 -13.17 9.41 -5.17
N SER A 67 -13.64 9.92 -4.03
CA SER A 67 -13.68 11.36 -3.75
C SER A 67 -12.29 12.00 -3.60
N GLN A 68 -11.25 11.18 -3.41
CA GLN A 68 -9.89 11.64 -3.10
C GLN A 68 -8.78 10.89 -3.86
N TYR A 69 -9.11 9.90 -4.70
CA TYR A 69 -8.13 9.09 -5.45
C TYR A 69 -8.58 8.93 -6.90
N GLU A 70 -7.64 9.14 -7.82
CA GLU A 70 -7.86 8.94 -9.25
C GLU A 70 -7.54 7.47 -9.60
N ASP A 71 -8.58 6.64 -9.65
CA ASP A 71 -8.51 5.21 -10.01
C ASP A 71 -8.42 5.01 -11.53
N SER A 72 -7.79 5.93 -12.25
CA SER A 72 -7.63 5.92 -13.71
C SER A 72 -6.20 6.27 -14.12
N LEU A 73 -5.22 5.79 -13.37
CA LEU A 73 -3.81 5.93 -13.73
C LEU A 73 -3.54 5.17 -15.03
N GLU A 74 -2.59 5.67 -15.82
CA GLU A 74 -2.01 4.86 -16.90
C GLU A 74 -1.47 3.56 -16.32
N ILE A 75 -1.74 2.45 -17.01
CA ILE A 75 -1.49 1.10 -16.49
C ILE A 75 -0.05 0.92 -15.99
N ASP A 76 0.93 1.44 -16.73
CA ASP A 76 2.35 1.34 -16.36
C ASP A 76 2.64 2.06 -15.04
N LYS A 77 2.07 3.26 -14.84
CA LYS A 77 2.22 4.02 -13.58
C LYS A 77 1.56 3.30 -12.40
N TYR A 78 0.42 2.65 -12.64
CA TYR A 78 -0.24 1.83 -11.63
C TYR A 78 0.63 0.62 -11.24
N LEU A 79 1.18 -0.09 -12.23
CA LEU A 79 2.04 -1.25 -11.97
C LEU A 79 3.35 -0.86 -11.30
N GLU A 80 3.95 0.27 -11.68
CA GLU A 80 5.12 0.85 -10.99
C GLU A 80 4.80 1.20 -9.53
N TRP A 81 3.62 1.75 -9.26
CA TRP A 81 3.19 2.01 -7.89
C TRP A 81 3.01 0.72 -7.09
N MET A 82 2.35 -0.28 -7.67
CA MET A 82 2.19 -1.60 -7.05
C MET A 82 3.55 -2.28 -6.77
N GLU A 83 4.56 -2.06 -7.61
CA GLU A 83 5.93 -2.56 -7.39
C GLU A 83 6.62 -1.89 -6.19
N ARG A 84 6.44 -0.57 -6.04
CA ARG A 84 6.96 0.16 -4.86
C ARG A 84 6.29 -0.33 -3.58
N ILE A 85 4.97 -0.54 -3.61
CA ILE A 85 4.24 -1.13 -2.49
C ILE A 85 4.77 -2.53 -2.18
N ALA A 86 4.94 -3.40 -3.18
CA ALA A 86 5.46 -4.76 -2.98
C ALA A 86 6.83 -4.75 -2.28
N THR A 87 7.76 -3.91 -2.75
CA THR A 87 9.09 -3.74 -2.14
C THR A 87 9.02 -3.30 -0.66
N LYS A 88 8.12 -2.36 -0.35
CA LYS A 88 7.95 -1.87 1.03
C LYS A 88 7.31 -2.91 1.95
N LEU A 89 6.38 -3.69 1.43
CA LEU A 89 5.79 -4.83 2.15
C LEU A 89 6.85 -5.90 2.44
N GLU A 90 7.70 -6.22 1.46
CA GLU A 90 8.82 -7.17 1.64
C GLU A 90 9.75 -6.73 2.78
N ASN A 91 10.04 -5.43 2.88
CA ASN A 91 10.89 -4.90 3.95
C ASN A 91 10.27 -5.05 5.36
N CYS A 92 8.97 -4.77 5.52
CA CYS A 92 8.35 -4.83 6.84
C CYS A 92 7.93 -6.25 7.26
N LEU A 93 7.80 -7.18 6.33
CA LEU A 93 7.44 -8.57 6.61
C LEU A 93 8.58 -9.34 7.28
N SER A 94 8.22 -10.18 8.25
CA SER A 94 9.13 -11.17 8.82
C SER A 94 9.51 -12.23 7.76
N ALA A 95 10.59 -12.98 8.02
CA ALA A 95 11.10 -13.98 7.08
C ALA A 95 10.08 -15.10 6.77
N ASP A 96 9.20 -15.41 7.73
CA ASP A 96 8.11 -16.38 7.60
C ASP A 96 6.75 -15.69 7.32
N GLY A 97 6.78 -14.39 7.06
CA GLY A 97 5.60 -13.56 6.89
C GLY A 97 4.84 -13.87 5.60
N SER A 98 3.55 -13.55 5.58
CA SER A 98 2.67 -13.81 4.43
C SER A 98 1.84 -12.60 4.03
N ILE A 99 1.57 -12.49 2.73
CA ILE A 99 0.64 -11.48 2.18
C ILE A 99 -0.60 -12.15 1.61
N PHE A 100 -1.75 -11.54 1.89
CA PHE A 100 -3.03 -11.83 1.26
C PHE A 100 -3.44 -10.62 0.44
N LEU A 101 -3.17 -10.68 -0.87
CA LEU A 101 -3.48 -9.63 -1.83
C LEU A 101 -4.81 -9.93 -2.52
N ASN A 102 -5.84 -9.14 -2.21
CA ASN A 102 -7.14 -9.24 -2.87
C ASN A 102 -7.22 -8.26 -4.04
N VAL A 103 -7.13 -8.78 -5.27
CA VAL A 103 -7.25 -8.04 -6.52
C VAL A 103 -8.19 -8.75 -7.49
N SER A 104 -8.92 -7.97 -8.29
CA SER A 104 -9.82 -8.51 -9.31
C SER A 104 -9.76 -7.65 -10.57
N GLY A 105 -9.96 -8.30 -11.72
CA GLY A 105 -10.20 -7.61 -12.98
C GLY A 105 -11.64 -7.12 -13.14
N SER A 106 -11.84 -6.34 -14.18
CA SER A 106 -13.15 -5.97 -14.71
C SER A 106 -13.28 -6.42 -16.16
N SER A 107 -14.47 -6.28 -16.75
CA SER A 107 -14.66 -6.55 -18.18
C SER A 107 -13.79 -5.67 -19.09
N ALA A 108 -13.45 -4.45 -18.65
CA ALA A 108 -12.61 -3.53 -19.39
C ALA A 108 -11.11 -3.84 -19.22
N ASN A 109 -10.72 -4.39 -18.08
CA ASN A 109 -9.35 -4.81 -17.80
C ASN A 109 -9.34 -6.17 -17.08
N PRO A 110 -9.51 -7.28 -17.82
CA PRO A 110 -9.63 -8.61 -17.22
C PRO A 110 -8.29 -9.17 -16.71
N TRP A 111 -7.17 -8.61 -17.15
CA TRP A 111 -5.82 -9.12 -16.86
C TRP A 111 -5.12 -8.41 -15.71
N ILE A 112 -5.64 -7.28 -15.23
CA ILE A 112 -5.00 -6.45 -14.20
C ILE A 112 -4.58 -7.24 -12.94
N ALA A 113 -5.38 -8.22 -12.52
CA ALA A 113 -5.05 -9.05 -11.36
C ALA A 113 -3.78 -9.89 -11.61
N MET A 114 -3.61 -10.41 -12.83
CA MET A 114 -2.42 -11.15 -13.24
C MET A 114 -1.21 -10.22 -13.42
N ASP A 115 -1.42 -9.01 -13.94
CA ASP A 115 -0.35 -8.02 -14.10
C ASP A 115 0.21 -7.58 -12.74
N VAL A 116 -0.68 -7.31 -11.77
CA VAL A 116 -0.29 -7.04 -10.39
C VAL A 116 0.44 -8.24 -9.78
N ALA A 117 -0.05 -9.47 -10.00
CA ALA A 117 0.63 -10.67 -9.52
C ALA A 117 2.03 -10.83 -10.12
N ASN A 118 2.21 -10.48 -11.40
CA ASN A 118 3.52 -10.51 -12.07
C ASN A 118 4.49 -9.48 -11.48
N VAL A 119 4.01 -8.29 -11.10
CA VAL A 119 4.80 -7.31 -10.37
C VAL A 119 5.21 -7.86 -9.00
N PHE A 120 4.25 -8.39 -8.23
CA PHE A 120 4.49 -8.92 -6.89
C PHE A 120 5.42 -10.14 -6.89
N ARG A 121 5.45 -10.93 -7.97
CA ARG A 121 6.36 -12.07 -8.14
C ARG A 121 7.84 -11.69 -8.02
N LYS A 122 8.20 -10.43 -8.23
CA LYS A 122 9.58 -9.94 -8.07
C LYS A 122 10.06 -10.01 -6.60
N SER A 123 9.14 -9.82 -5.65
CA SER A 123 9.41 -9.84 -4.20
C SER A 123 8.86 -11.08 -3.49
N PHE A 124 7.84 -11.74 -4.05
CA PHE A 124 7.09 -12.77 -3.34
C PHE A 124 6.96 -14.08 -4.14
N CYS A 125 6.82 -15.18 -3.40
CA CYS A 125 6.49 -16.49 -3.96
C CYS A 125 5.00 -16.79 -3.79
N LEU A 126 4.32 -17.11 -4.89
CA LEU A 126 2.89 -17.44 -4.88
C LEU A 126 2.65 -18.80 -4.19
N GLN A 127 1.95 -18.79 -3.05
CA GLN A 127 1.56 -20.01 -2.34
C GLN A 127 0.20 -20.54 -2.82
N ASN A 128 -0.80 -19.68 -2.90
CA ASN A 128 -2.17 -20.06 -3.28
C ASN A 128 -2.85 -18.97 -4.11
N ASN A 129 -3.79 -19.37 -4.95
CA ASN A 129 -4.74 -18.49 -5.61
C ASN A 129 -6.15 -18.82 -5.10
N ILE A 130 -6.83 -17.83 -4.49
CA ILE A 130 -8.13 -17.99 -3.85
C ILE A 130 -9.15 -17.17 -4.63
N THR A 131 -10.21 -17.81 -5.12
CA THR A 131 -11.32 -17.11 -5.80
C THR A 131 -12.46 -16.86 -4.82
N TRP A 132 -12.75 -15.58 -4.56
CA TRP A 132 -13.92 -15.18 -3.79
C TRP A 132 -15.16 -15.02 -4.69
N VAL A 133 -16.01 -16.03 -4.72
CA VAL A 133 -17.32 -15.97 -5.38
C VAL A 133 -18.31 -15.26 -4.47
N LYS A 134 -18.76 -14.06 -4.87
CA LYS A 134 -19.81 -13.32 -4.16
C LYS A 134 -21.17 -13.94 -4.48
N SER A 135 -21.98 -14.17 -3.44
CA SER A 135 -23.36 -14.67 -3.51
C SER A 135 -24.34 -13.60 -3.95
#